data_AF-A0A5A8A078-F1
#
_entry.id   AF-A0A5A8A078-F1
#
_cell.length_a   1.000
_cell.length_b   1.000
_cell.length_c   1.000
_cell.angle_alpha   90.00
_cell.angle_beta   90.00
_cell.angle_gamma   90.00
#
_symmetry.space_group_name_H-M   'P 1'
#
loop_
_entity.id
_entity.type
_entity.pdbx_description
1 polymer ?
#
loop_
_entity_poly.entity_id
_entity_poly.type
_entity_poly.pdbx_seq_one_letter_code
_entity_poly.pdbx_strand_id
1 'polypeptide(L)' 'MATGESRYGEGAFLSVPSICKDGRQIALEFTIVPLRNEQGTLTGMVAVMRDVTIRFTELKVLRERLAKVTKDRAGPP' A
#
# COMPACT_ATOMS: atom_id res chain seq x y z
N MET A 1 -6.53 23.57 -2.72
CA MET A 1 -7.42 22.38 -2.67
C MET A 1 -8.86 22.86 -2.65
N ALA A 2 -9.47 23.10 -3.81
CA ALA A 2 -10.80 23.74 -3.90
C ALA A 2 -11.97 22.78 -4.18
N THR A 3 -11.70 21.55 -4.68
CA THR A 3 -12.76 20.62 -5.12
C THR A 3 -13.03 19.45 -4.16
N GLY A 4 -12.21 19.28 -3.11
CA GLY A 4 -12.30 18.10 -2.23
C GLY A 4 -11.98 16.78 -2.94
N GLU A 5 -11.52 16.82 -4.19
CA GLU A 5 -11.08 15.65 -4.94
C GLU A 5 -9.69 15.26 -4.43
N SER A 6 -9.66 14.15 -3.70
CA SER A 6 -8.42 13.45 -3.41
C SER A 6 -7.94 12.77 -4.69
N ARG A 7 -6.64 12.81 -4.97
CA ARG A 7 -6.00 12.02 -6.03
C ARG A 7 -6.19 10.50 -5.85
N TYR A 8 -6.80 10.11 -4.73
CA TYR A 8 -7.07 8.75 -4.28
C TYR A 8 -8.58 8.44 -4.22
N GLY A 9 -9.42 9.31 -4.80
CA GLY A 9 -10.86 9.41 -4.57
C GLY A 9 -11.74 8.22 -4.96
N GLU A 10 -11.21 7.20 -5.64
CA GLU A 10 -11.98 6.01 -5.99
C GLU A 10 -11.15 4.75 -5.76
N GLY A 11 -11.19 4.21 -4.54
CA GLY A 11 -10.74 2.84 -4.25
C GLY A 11 -9.26 2.54 -4.56
N ALA A 12 -8.44 3.56 -4.81
CA ALA A 12 -7.03 3.38 -5.12
C ALA A 12 -6.30 2.86 -3.87
N PHE A 13 -5.97 1.56 -3.88
CA PHE A 13 -5.10 0.97 -2.89
C PHE A 13 -3.66 1.38 -3.18
N LEU A 14 -3.06 2.10 -2.24
CA LEU A 14 -1.65 2.46 -2.31
C LEU A 14 -0.87 1.55 -1.37
N SER A 15 0.07 0.78 -1.92
CA SER A 15 1.06 0.07 -1.12
C SER A 15 2.31 0.95 -0.99
N VAL A 16 2.59 1.44 0.21
CA VAL A 16 3.73 2.34 0.48
C VAL A 16 4.51 1.89 1.72
N PRO A 17 5.82 2.18 1.79
CA PRO A 17 6.55 2.06 3.04
C PRO A 17 6.11 3.14 4.03
N SER A 18 5.92 2.77 5.29
CA SER A 18 5.61 3.70 6.39
C SER A 18 6.51 3.43 7.59
N ILE A 19 6.65 4.40 8.49
CA ILE A 19 7.50 4.34 9.68
C ILE A 19 6.60 4.49 10.92
N CYS A 20 6.60 3.49 11.80
CA CYS A 20 5.92 3.53 13.08
C CYS A 20 6.63 4.48 14.06
N LYS A 21 5.95 4.89 15.13
CA LYS A 21 6.52 5.77 16.18
C LYS A 21 7.81 5.19 16.81
N ASP A 22 7.92 3.87 16.88
CA ASP A 22 9.08 3.15 17.39
C ASP A 22 10.25 3.04 16.37
N GLY A 23 10.11 3.62 15.17
CA GLY A 23 11.11 3.61 14.11
C GLY A 23 11.03 2.40 13.16
N ARG A 24 10.13 1.45 13.41
CA ARG A 24 9.98 0.27 12.55
C ARG A 24 9.34 0.61 11.21
N GLN A 25 9.93 0.10 10.13
CA GLN A 25 9.37 0.24 8.79
C GLN A 25 8.33 -0.86 8.54
N ILE A 26 7.14 -0.47 8.09
CA ILE A 26 6.05 -1.36 7.71
C ILE A 26 5.63 -1.14 6.26
N ALA A 27 5.11 -2.19 5.63
CA ALA A 27 4.39 -2.03 4.37
C ALA A 27 2.93 -1.72 4.68
N LEU A 28 2.45 -0.56 4.24
CA LEU A 28 1.11 -0.07 4.52
C LEU A 28 0.28 -0.07 3.24
N GLU A 29 -0.93 -0.61 3.31
CA GLU A 29 -1.97 -0.41 2.32
C GLU A 29 -3.06 0.48 2.89
N PHE A 30 -3.46 1.52 2.15
CA PHE A 30 -4.51 2.40 2.62
C PHE A 30 -5.41 2.97 1.52
N THR A 31 -6.61 3.35 1.94
CA THR A 31 -7.60 4.07 1.14
C THR A 31 -8.02 5.33 1.89
N ILE A 32 -8.26 6.44 1.16
CA ILE A 32 -8.76 7.70 1.72
C ILE A 32 -10.09 8.03 1.06
N VAL A 33 -11.11 8.28 1.87
CA VAL A 33 -12.45 8.65 1.41
C VAL A 33 -12.85 10.02 2.00
N PRO A 34 -13.33 10.97 1.18
CA PRO A 34 -13.88 12.22 1.70
C PRO A 34 -15.22 11.97 2.39
N LEU A 35 -15.39 12.53 3.58
CA LEU A 35 -16.68 12.59 4.27
C LEU A 35 -17.38 13.88 3.89
N ARG A 36 -18.64 13.76 3.45
CA ARG A 36 -19.52 14.88 3.12
C ARG A 36 -20.75 14.85 4.02
N ASN A 37 -21.26 16.01 4.41
CA ASN A 37 -22.55 16.12 5.08
C ASN A 37 -23.71 15.91 4.09
N GLU A 38 -24.95 15.94 4.58
CA GLU A 38 -26.16 15.80 3.75
C GLU A 38 -26.28 16.83 2.62
N GLN A 39 -25.63 17.99 2.77
CA GLN A 39 -25.59 19.06 1.77
C GLN A 39 -24.42 18.91 0.77
N GLY A 40 -23.68 17.80 0.82
CA GLY A 40 -22.53 17.53 -0.05
C GLY A 40 -21.25 18.30 0.31
N THR A 41 -21.26 19.05 1.41
CA THR A 41 -20.11 19.83 1.90
C THR A 41 -19.09 18.90 2.55
N LEU A 42 -17.81 19.03 2.19
CA LEU A 42 -16.72 18.26 2.78
C LEU A 42 -16.61 18.57 4.28
N THR A 43 -16.80 17.56 5.14
CA THR A 43 -16.67 17.66 6.60
C THR A 43 -15.37 17.05 7.11
N GLY A 44 -14.73 16.18 6.32
CA GLY A 44 -13.46 15.57 6.71
C GLY A 44 -12.97 14.49 5.73
N MET A 45 -11.99 13.72 6.18
CA MET A 45 -11.42 12.58 5.46
C MET A 45 -11.33 11.38 6.39
N VAL A 46 -11.63 10.20 5.88
CA VAL A 46 -11.39 8.93 6.58
C VAL A 46 -10.29 8.17 5.84
N ALA A 47 -9.30 7.71 6.58
CA ALA A 47 -8.26 6.83 6.08
C ALA A 47 -8.40 5.45 6.73
N VAL A 48 -8.48 4.41 5.90
CA VAL A 48 -8.40 3.01 6.36
C VAL A 48 -7.01 2.51 6.04
N MET A 49 -6.25 2.14 7.07
CA MET A 49 -4.87 1.69 6.96
C MET A 49 -4.74 0.22 7.38
N ARG A 50 -4.02 -0.57 6.59
CA ARG A 50 -3.74 -1.98 6.84
C ARG A 50 -2.23 -2.21 6.78
N ASP A 51 -1.68 -2.76 7.86
CA ASP A 51 -0.31 -3.28 7.85
C ASP A 51 -0.29 -4.60 7.04
N VAL A 52 0.48 -4.60 5.95
CA VAL A 52 0.67 -5.74 5.06
C VAL A 52 2.12 -6.22 5.05
N THR A 53 2.90 -5.89 6.08
CA THR A 53 4.33 -6.22 6.19
C THR A 53 4.57 -7.71 6.04
N ILE A 54 3.81 -8.55 6.74
CA ILE A 54 3.95 -10.01 6.69
C ILE A 54 3.79 -10.52 5.25
N ARG A 55 2.67 -10.17 4.61
CA ARG A 55 2.37 -10.58 3.22
C ARG A 55 3.44 -10.09 2.25
N PHE A 56 3.90 -8.85 2.42
CA PHE A 56 4.93 -8.26 1.56
C PHE A 56 6.27 -8.99 1.71
N THR A 57 6.69 -9.30 2.94
CA THR A 57 7.93 -10.02 3.22
C THR A 57 7.87 -11.45 2.66
N GLU A 58 6.77 -12.17 2.86
CA GLU A 58 6.60 -13.53 2.31
C GLU A 58 6.69 -13.56 0.78
N LEU A 59 6.00 -12.64 0.11
CA LEU A 59 6.05 -12.51 -1.35
C LEU A 59 7.46 -12.17 -1.85
N LYS A 60 8.18 -11.30 -1.12
CA LYS A 60 9.57 -10.96 -1.46
C LYS A 60 10.49 -12.18 -1.35
N VAL A 61 10.42 -12.93 -0.24
CA VAL A 61 11.21 -14.15 -0.04
C VAL A 61 10.90 -15.19 -1.10
N LEU A 62 9.62 -15.38 -1.44
CA LEU A 62 9.22 -16.33 -2.46
C LEU A 62 9.78 -15.94 -3.84
N ARG A 63 9.69 -14.66 -4.21
CA ARG A 63 10.27 -14.15 -5.46
C ARG A 63 11.77 -14.32 -5.53
N GLU A 64 12.49 -14.07 -4.44
CA GLU A 64 13.94 -14.27 -4.37
C GLU A 64 14.33 -15.74 -4.52
N ARG A 65 13.57 -16.66 -3.91
CA ARG A 65 13.78 -18.11 -4.07
C ARG A 65 13.53 -18.54 -5.51
N LEU A 66 12.44 -18.08 -6.14
CA LEU A 66 12.15 -18.39 -7.53
C LEU A 66 13.25 -17.87 -8.47
N ALA A 67 13.73 -16.64 -8.27
CA ALA A 67 14.82 -16.06 -9.07
C ALA A 67 16.14 -16.84 -8.96
N LYS A 68 16.45 -17.41 -7.78
CA LYS A 68 17.62 -18.28 -7.60
C LYS A 68 17.48 -19.59 -8.37
N VAL A 69 16.32 -20.25 -8.25
CA VAL A 69 16.05 -21.53 -8.91
C VAL A 69 16.03 -21.38 -10.44
N THR A 70 15.46 -20.31 -10.98
CA THR A 70 15.46 -20.08 -12.44
C THR A 70 16.85 -19.76 -12.97
N LYS A 71 17.70 -19.08 -12.18
CA LYS A 71 19.09 -18.80 -12.55
C LYS A 71 19.96 -20.06 -12.57
N ASP A 72 19.75 -21.00 -11.63
CA ASP A 72 20.49 -22.27 -11.60
C ASP A 72 20.05 -23.24 -12.71
N ARG A 73 18.81 -23.13 -13.20
CA ARG A 73 18.30 -23.96 -14.31
C ARG A 73 18.75 -23.47 -15.70
N ALA A 74 19.17 -22.20 -15.81
CA ALA A 74 19.84 -21.67 -16.98
C ALA A 74 21.35 -21.94 -16.89
N GLY A 75 21.74 -23.22 -16.93
CA GLY A 75 23.14 -23.63 -17.10
C GLY A 75 23.71 -23.19 -18.47
N PRO A 76 25.04 -23.10 -18.62
CA PRO A 76 25.69 -22.45 -19.77
C PRO A 76 25.39 -23.19 -21.10
N PRO A 77 25.59 -22.53 -22.27
CA PRO A 77 25.31 -23.11 -23.59
C PRO A 77 26.09 -24.39 -23.88
#